data_AF-A0A5P9PQR4-F1
#
_entry.id   AF-A0A5P9PQR4-F1
#
_cell.length_a   1.000
_cell.length_b   1.000
_cell.length_c   1.000
_cell.angle_alpha   90.00
_cell.angle_beta   90.00
_cell.angle_gamma   90.00
#
_symmetry.space_group_name_H-M   'P 1'
#
loop_
_entity.id
_entity.type
_entity.pdbx_description
1 polymer ?
#
loop_
_entity_poly.entity_id
_entity_poly.type
_entity_poly.pdbx_seq_one_letter_code
_entity_poly.pdbx_strand_id
1 'polypeptide(L)'
;MSALKSFERYRGRGNGLFLVALAVCVVLACWGLWTGGVFDDDLQSDLRVSSVHIGEGTDIDEQAAERIVGNRRLVVAWLPQGEDLEDACDELEGPAAGTVGLLLSPAGDEYDTYGCVQMAGADDEGFGRAYVAESQLPSGVDEFVDSPLDALKVVVVNYDSLVRAKTIPDGTRTIVAPLPRFLIAGGALAGVVLGASALYLVSRGAGRLTAARLERRAHAEDARTRLGAAAAVVAGRLLSLDAEYTRRKPQLSAKQRTKFDKDYGTLAARYAEVLPEVHDAHDNESIEDLITKVEELGELCGKLSNSLKAA
;
A
#
# COMPACT_ATOMS: atom_id res chain seq x y z
N MET A 1 -17.99 22.80 23.07
CA MET A 1 -17.38 23.55 21.94
C MET A 1 -15.83 23.56 21.92
N SER A 2 -15.15 22.69 22.68
CA SER A 2 -13.66 22.66 22.71
C SER A 2 -13.02 21.53 21.88
N ALA A 3 -13.79 20.50 21.49
CA ALA A 3 -13.27 19.34 20.75
C ALA A 3 -13.09 19.57 19.24
N LEU A 4 -13.72 20.60 18.66
CA LEU A 4 -13.67 20.87 17.21
C LEU A 4 -12.47 21.71 16.76
N LYS A 5 -11.78 22.43 17.67
CA LYS A 5 -10.58 23.21 17.33
C LYS A 5 -9.29 22.39 17.27
N SER A 6 -9.32 21.13 17.67
CA SER A 6 -8.15 20.24 17.65
C SER A 6 -7.92 19.58 16.27
N PHE A 7 -8.97 19.47 15.45
CA PHE A 7 -8.88 18.80 14.15
C PHE A 7 -8.35 19.70 13.01
N GLU A 8 -8.42 21.02 13.15
CA GLU A 8 -7.92 21.95 12.12
C GLU A 8 -6.39 22.10 12.12
N ARG A 9 -5.70 21.68 13.18
CA ARG A 9 -4.25 21.89 13.31
C ARG A 9 -3.39 20.82 12.63
N TYR A 10 -4.00 19.78 12.03
CA TYR A 10 -3.29 18.70 11.31
C TYR A 10 -3.29 18.86 9.77
N ARG A 11 -3.69 20.02 9.24
CA ARG A 11 -3.86 20.25 7.80
C ARG A 11 -2.61 20.81 7.06
N GLY A 12 -1.49 21.00 7.75
CA GLY A 12 -0.44 21.92 7.26
C GLY A 12 0.76 21.36 6.48
N ARG A 13 1.07 20.05 6.50
CA ARG A 13 2.39 19.62 5.95
C ARG A 13 2.49 18.20 5.37
N GLY A 14 1.47 17.36 5.55
CA GLY A 14 1.47 15.96 5.06
C GLY A 14 0.85 15.73 3.68
N ASN A 15 -0.02 16.64 3.21
CA ASN A 15 -0.82 16.39 1.99
C ASN A 15 -0.04 16.56 0.69
N GLY A 16 1.01 17.40 0.66
CA GLY A 16 1.79 17.62 -0.55
C GLY A 16 2.53 16.38 -1.03
N LEU A 17 3.19 15.65 -0.11
CA LEU A 17 3.89 14.42 -0.43
C LEU A 17 2.95 13.30 -0.86
N PHE A 18 1.77 13.20 -0.23
CA PHE A 18 0.76 12.22 -0.62
C PHE A 18 0.19 12.51 -2.01
N LEU A 19 -0.13 13.78 -2.31
CA LEU A 19 -0.63 14.17 -3.63
C LEU A 19 0.43 13.99 -4.73
N VAL A 20 1.70 14.27 -4.44
CA VAL A 20 2.81 14.03 -5.38
C VAL A 20 3.00 12.53 -5.61
N ALA A 21 3.01 11.71 -4.56
CA ALA A 21 3.11 10.26 -4.71
C ALA A 21 1.94 9.70 -5.52
N LEU A 22 0.71 10.16 -5.26
CA LEU A 22 -0.47 9.76 -6.02
C LEU A 22 -0.38 10.21 -7.48
N ALA A 23 0.07 11.43 -7.75
CA ALA A 23 0.27 11.92 -9.12
C ALA A 23 1.32 11.08 -9.88
N VAL A 24 2.44 10.73 -9.23
CA VAL A 24 3.46 9.85 -9.82
C VAL A 24 2.88 8.47 -10.11
N CYS A 25 2.10 7.89 -9.19
CA CYS A 25 1.43 6.62 -9.42
C CYS A 25 0.43 6.68 -10.58
N VAL A 26 -0.34 7.77 -10.72
CA VAL A 26 -1.27 7.96 -11.85
C VAL A 26 -0.50 8.08 -13.16
N VAL A 27 0.58 8.85 -13.20
CA VAL A 27 1.41 8.99 -14.40
C VAL A 27 2.02 7.64 -14.80
N LEU A 28 2.56 6.87 -13.85
CA LEU A 28 3.09 5.54 -14.11
C LEU A 28 2.01 4.54 -14.54
N ALA A 29 0.79 4.65 -13.99
CA ALA A 29 -0.34 3.81 -14.40
C ALA A 29 -0.80 4.16 -15.82
N CYS A 30 -0.94 5.45 -16.14
CA CYS A 30 -1.27 5.89 -17.51
C CYS A 30 -0.17 5.48 -18.50
N TRP A 31 1.10 5.62 -18.13
CA TRP A 31 2.23 5.16 -18.94
C TRP A 31 2.21 3.64 -19.13
N GLY A 32 1.90 2.88 -18.07
CA GLY A 32 1.79 1.42 -18.12
C GLY A 32 0.60 0.94 -18.96
N LEU A 33 -0.54 1.66 -18.94
CA LEU A 33 -1.69 1.39 -19.80
C LEU A 33 -1.39 1.69 -21.26
N TRP A 34 -0.74 2.84 -21.52
CA TRP A 34 -0.37 3.26 -22.88
C TRP A 34 0.67 2.32 -23.50
N THR A 35 1.71 1.95 -22.77
CA THR A 35 2.74 1.00 -23.25
C THR A 35 2.28 -0.46 -23.20
N GLY A 36 1.26 -0.78 -22.40
CA GLY A 36 0.72 -2.12 -22.22
C GLY A 36 -0.26 -2.56 -23.30
N GLY A 37 -0.54 -1.70 -24.28
CA GLY A 37 -1.37 -2.02 -25.43
C GLY A 37 -2.87 -2.01 -25.16
N VAL A 38 -3.33 -1.23 -24.17
CA VAL A 38 -4.77 -1.03 -23.94
C VAL A 38 -5.44 -0.25 -25.09
N PHE A 39 -4.64 0.39 -25.93
CA PHE A 39 -5.06 1.06 -27.16
C PHE A 39 -4.48 0.38 -28.41
N ASP A 40 -4.02 -0.86 -28.29
CA ASP A 40 -3.58 -1.63 -29.46
C ASP A 40 -4.83 -2.07 -30.24
N ASP A 41 -4.77 -1.93 -31.56
CA ASP A 41 -5.78 -2.46 -32.46
C ASP A 41 -5.66 -4.00 -32.60
N ASP A 42 -6.68 -4.65 -33.16
CA ASP A 42 -6.79 -6.12 -33.18
C ASP A 42 -5.56 -6.79 -33.82
N LEU A 43 -5.01 -6.19 -34.88
CA LEU A 43 -3.76 -6.61 -35.54
C LEU A 43 -2.57 -6.63 -34.56
N GLN A 44 -2.40 -5.55 -33.78
CA GLN A 44 -1.27 -5.43 -32.85
C GLN A 44 -1.40 -6.38 -31.66
N SER A 45 -2.61 -6.58 -31.15
CA SER A 45 -2.90 -7.50 -30.04
C SER A 45 -2.52 -8.94 -30.41
N ASP A 46 -2.97 -9.42 -31.58
CA ASP A 46 -2.70 -10.78 -32.04
C ASP A 46 -1.23 -11.00 -32.32
N LEU A 47 -0.58 -10.04 -32.98
CA LEU A 47 0.81 -10.17 -33.33
C LEU A 47 1.76 -10.14 -32.12
N ARG A 48 1.34 -9.65 -30.95
CA ARG A 48 2.16 -9.77 -29.73
C ARG A 48 2.29 -11.21 -29.23
N VAL A 49 1.34 -12.08 -29.56
CA VAL A 49 1.27 -13.45 -29.05
C VAL A 49 1.40 -14.51 -30.15
N SER A 50 1.05 -14.17 -31.39
CA SER A 50 1.13 -15.04 -32.57
C SER A 50 1.98 -14.41 -33.68
N SER A 51 2.53 -15.25 -34.56
CA SER A 51 3.20 -14.82 -35.80
C SER A 51 2.23 -14.69 -36.98
N VAL A 52 0.95 -14.99 -36.78
CA VAL A 52 -0.08 -14.92 -37.80
C VAL A 52 -1.23 -14.07 -37.28
N HIS A 53 -1.79 -13.21 -38.14
CA HIS A 53 -3.07 -12.54 -37.90
C HIS A 53 -4.02 -12.84 -39.05
N ILE A 54 -5.29 -13.09 -38.73
CA ILE A 54 -6.33 -13.38 -39.70
C ILE A 54 -7.48 -12.41 -39.45
N GLY A 55 -7.56 -11.39 -40.31
CA GLY A 55 -8.61 -10.40 -40.28
C GLY A 55 -9.95 -10.92 -40.82
N GLU A 56 -11.00 -10.14 -40.60
CA GLU A 56 -12.36 -10.52 -40.96
C GLU A 56 -12.52 -10.80 -42.46
N GLY A 57 -13.24 -11.87 -42.80
CA GLY A 57 -13.55 -12.25 -44.18
C GLY A 57 -12.63 -13.31 -44.79
N THR A 58 -11.57 -13.72 -44.10
CA THR A 58 -10.67 -14.79 -44.56
C THR A 58 -10.81 -16.04 -43.69
N ASP A 59 -11.24 -17.16 -44.25
CA ASP A 59 -11.42 -18.43 -43.52
C ASP A 59 -10.11 -19.25 -43.56
N ILE A 60 -9.23 -19.01 -42.59
CA ILE A 60 -7.94 -19.72 -42.44
C ILE A 60 -7.86 -20.35 -41.06
N ASP A 61 -7.37 -21.58 -40.99
CA ASP A 61 -7.00 -22.22 -39.72
C ASP A 61 -5.71 -21.59 -39.17
N GLU A 62 -5.88 -20.71 -38.18
CA GLU A 62 -4.78 -20.01 -37.49
C GLU A 62 -3.72 -20.97 -36.95
N GLN A 63 -4.12 -22.08 -36.33
CA GLN A 63 -3.16 -23.04 -35.75
C GLN A 63 -2.37 -23.77 -36.83
N ALA A 64 -3.00 -24.05 -37.97
CA ALA A 64 -2.30 -24.61 -39.12
C ALA A 64 -1.30 -23.60 -39.69
N ALA A 65 -1.69 -22.33 -39.79
CA ALA A 65 -0.83 -21.25 -40.27
C ALA A 65 0.38 -21.02 -39.33
N GLU A 66 0.15 -20.94 -38.01
CA GLU A 66 1.21 -20.84 -37.01
C GLU A 66 2.20 -22.01 -37.08
N ARG A 67 1.71 -23.23 -37.34
CA ARG A 67 2.57 -24.41 -37.49
C ARG A 67 3.43 -24.35 -38.74
N ILE A 68 2.93 -23.75 -39.83
CA ILE A 68 3.68 -23.57 -41.09
C ILE A 68 4.78 -22.52 -40.90
N VAL A 69 4.46 -21.37 -40.31
CA VAL A 69 5.42 -20.30 -40.00
C VAL A 69 6.47 -20.81 -38.99
N GLY A 70 6.02 -21.51 -37.95
CA GLY A 70 6.88 -22.08 -36.92
C GLY A 70 7.60 -20.99 -36.13
N ASN A 71 8.88 -21.22 -35.81
CA ASN A 71 9.67 -20.33 -34.99
C ASN A 71 10.49 -19.31 -35.80
N ARG A 72 10.03 -18.90 -36.97
CA ARG A 72 10.73 -17.95 -37.84
C ARG A 72 10.52 -16.51 -37.37
N ARG A 73 11.42 -15.59 -37.72
CA ARG A 73 11.21 -14.13 -37.56
C ARG A 73 10.36 -13.59 -38.70
N LEU A 74 9.24 -14.26 -38.95
CA LEU A 74 8.29 -13.96 -39.99
C LEU A 74 6.94 -13.70 -39.32
N VAL A 75 6.30 -12.62 -39.73
CA VAL A 75 4.93 -12.27 -39.37
C VAL A 75 4.11 -12.22 -40.65
N VAL A 76 2.93 -12.84 -40.66
CA VAL A 76 2.02 -12.77 -41.81
C VAL A 76 0.64 -12.35 -41.32
N ALA A 77 0.10 -11.28 -41.88
CA ALA A 77 -1.25 -10.82 -41.54
C ALA A 77 -2.13 -10.78 -42.79
N TRP A 78 -3.27 -11.46 -42.72
CA TRP A 78 -4.35 -11.28 -43.68
C TRP A 78 -5.26 -10.17 -43.18
N LEU A 79 -5.43 -9.13 -44.00
CA LEU A 79 -6.25 -7.97 -43.71
C LEU A 79 -7.54 -8.01 -44.56
N PRO A 80 -8.64 -7.42 -44.06
CA PRO A 80 -9.84 -7.15 -44.84
C PRO A 80 -9.57 -6.57 -46.23
N GLN A 81 -10.50 -6.84 -47.15
CA GLN A 81 -10.43 -6.31 -48.52
C GLN A 81 -10.47 -4.77 -48.54
N GLY A 82 -9.51 -4.17 -49.25
CA GLY A 82 -9.45 -2.71 -49.46
C GLY A 82 -8.85 -1.93 -48.30
N GLU A 83 -8.20 -2.62 -47.36
CA GLU A 83 -7.42 -2.01 -46.29
C GLU A 83 -6.10 -1.44 -46.81
N ASP A 84 -5.66 -0.33 -46.21
CA ASP A 84 -4.40 0.31 -46.59
C ASP A 84 -3.23 -0.44 -45.96
N LEU A 85 -2.50 -1.18 -46.79
CA LEU A 85 -1.38 -2.01 -46.34
C LEU A 85 -0.16 -1.17 -45.91
N GLU A 86 -0.04 0.07 -46.39
CA GLU A 86 1.05 0.97 -45.99
C GLU A 86 0.82 1.42 -44.54
N ASP A 87 -0.39 1.88 -44.23
CA ASP A 87 -0.77 2.28 -42.87
C ASP A 87 -0.67 1.09 -41.89
N ALA A 88 -1.15 -0.09 -42.28
CA ALA A 88 -1.02 -1.30 -41.46
C ALA A 88 0.45 -1.74 -41.26
N CYS A 89 1.37 -1.34 -42.15
CA CYS A 89 2.79 -1.59 -42.00
C CYS A 89 3.41 -0.76 -40.87
N ASP A 90 2.99 0.50 -40.73
CA ASP A 90 3.42 1.38 -39.65
C ASP A 90 2.96 0.84 -38.28
N GLU A 91 1.76 0.22 -38.23
CA GLU A 91 1.23 -0.41 -37.03
C GLU A 91 2.04 -1.65 -36.56
N LEU A 92 2.84 -2.26 -37.44
CA LEU A 92 3.70 -3.41 -37.11
C LEU A 92 4.97 -3.03 -36.33
N GLU A 93 5.40 -1.77 -36.35
CA GLU A 93 6.73 -1.33 -35.88
C GLU A 93 7.00 -1.68 -34.40
N GLY A 94 5.95 -1.71 -33.57
CA GLY A 94 6.05 -2.14 -32.17
C GLY A 94 6.02 -3.66 -31.96
N PRO A 95 4.90 -4.34 -32.24
CA PRO A 95 4.71 -5.77 -31.91
C PRO A 95 5.56 -6.72 -32.77
N ALA A 96 5.96 -6.30 -33.97
CA ALA A 96 6.76 -7.09 -34.90
C ALA A 96 8.23 -6.62 -34.98
N ALA A 97 8.69 -5.81 -34.03
CA ALA A 97 10.07 -5.35 -33.97
C ALA A 97 11.09 -6.50 -34.06
N GLY A 98 12.03 -6.38 -34.99
CA GLY A 98 13.07 -7.38 -35.28
C GLY A 98 12.61 -8.55 -36.16
N THR A 99 11.47 -8.44 -36.83
CA THR A 99 10.92 -9.46 -37.73
C THR A 99 10.68 -8.92 -39.14
N VAL A 100 10.35 -9.82 -40.06
CA VAL A 100 9.89 -9.46 -41.40
C VAL A 100 8.40 -9.78 -41.48
N GLY A 101 7.60 -8.75 -41.76
CA GLY A 101 6.16 -8.84 -41.94
C GLY A 101 5.80 -8.98 -43.42
N LEU A 102 4.72 -9.72 -43.68
CA LEU A 102 4.00 -9.69 -44.94
C LEU A 102 2.53 -9.44 -44.67
N LEU A 103 2.00 -8.36 -45.22
CA LEU A 103 0.58 -8.02 -45.18
C LEU A 103 -0.07 -8.48 -46.49
N LEU A 104 -1.23 -9.10 -46.39
CA LEU A 104 -1.98 -9.67 -47.51
C LEU A 104 -3.42 -9.19 -47.42
N SER A 105 -3.96 -8.56 -48.45
CA SER A 105 -5.39 -8.24 -48.55
C SER A 105 -5.98 -8.86 -49.82
N PRO A 106 -7.13 -9.56 -49.75
CA PRO A 106 -7.76 -10.14 -50.94
C PRO A 106 -8.18 -9.05 -51.95
N ALA A 107 -7.70 -9.14 -53.18
CA ALA A 107 -7.95 -8.16 -54.25
C ALA A 107 -8.54 -8.83 -55.51
N GLY A 108 -9.63 -9.58 -55.35
CA GLY A 108 -10.26 -10.31 -56.47
C GLY A 108 -9.62 -11.69 -56.65
N ASP A 109 -8.92 -11.90 -57.76
CA ASP A 109 -8.18 -13.13 -58.10
C ASP A 109 -6.69 -13.08 -57.73
N GLU A 110 -6.25 -12.01 -57.07
CA GLU A 110 -4.88 -11.79 -56.59
C GLU A 110 -4.88 -11.31 -55.12
N TYR A 111 -3.72 -11.26 -54.47
CA TYR A 111 -3.55 -10.57 -53.19
C TYR A 111 -2.86 -9.23 -53.42
N ASP A 112 -3.41 -8.17 -52.84
CA ASP A 112 -2.60 -6.99 -52.56
C ASP A 112 -1.60 -7.38 -51.46
N THR A 113 -0.32 -7.19 -51.73
CA THR A 113 0.75 -7.60 -50.82
C THR A 113 1.65 -6.44 -50.46
N TYR A 114 2.06 -6.38 -49.19
CA TYR A 114 3.00 -5.37 -48.72
C TYR A 114 4.01 -5.99 -47.75
N GLY A 115 5.29 -5.91 -48.10
CA GLY A 115 6.38 -6.39 -47.27
C GLY A 115 6.81 -5.32 -46.28
N CYS A 116 6.95 -5.70 -45.01
CA CYS A 116 7.31 -4.80 -43.92
C CYS A 116 8.56 -5.30 -43.20
N VAL A 117 9.73 -4.75 -43.50
CA VAL A 117 10.96 -5.18 -42.83
C VAL A 117 11.21 -4.35 -41.57
N GLN A 118 10.82 -4.90 -40.42
CA GLN A 118 10.98 -4.27 -39.11
C GLN A 118 12.34 -4.61 -38.47
N MET A 119 13.45 -4.43 -39.20
CA MET A 119 14.79 -4.81 -38.74
C MET A 119 15.69 -3.61 -38.39
N ALA A 120 16.56 -3.77 -37.39
CA ALA A 120 17.50 -2.72 -37.01
C ALA A 120 18.41 -2.33 -38.18
N GLY A 121 18.37 -1.04 -38.54
CA GLY A 121 19.14 -0.49 -39.67
C GLY A 121 18.52 -0.76 -41.04
N ALA A 122 17.25 -1.19 -41.11
CA ALA A 122 16.51 -1.32 -42.37
C ALA A 122 16.51 0.00 -43.17
N ASP A 123 16.47 1.17 -42.52
CA ASP A 123 16.44 2.46 -43.21
C ASP A 123 17.82 3.07 -43.52
N ASP A 124 18.91 2.44 -43.05
CA ASP A 124 20.28 2.94 -43.18
C ASP A 124 21.16 1.94 -43.98
N GLU A 125 22.13 1.30 -43.33
CA GLU A 125 23.08 0.35 -43.95
C GLU A 125 22.40 -0.93 -44.48
N GLY A 126 21.16 -1.19 -44.05
CA GLY A 126 20.35 -2.35 -44.41
C GLY A 126 19.32 -2.13 -45.51
N PHE A 127 19.12 -0.91 -46.02
CA PHE A 127 18.03 -0.57 -46.94
C PHE A 127 17.97 -1.46 -48.19
N GLY A 128 19.10 -1.70 -48.84
CA GLY A 128 19.13 -2.58 -50.01
C GLY A 128 18.71 -4.02 -49.69
N ARG A 129 18.96 -4.52 -48.48
CA ARG A 129 18.52 -5.85 -48.04
C ARG A 129 17.04 -5.86 -47.66
N ALA A 130 16.58 -4.80 -47.00
CA ALA A 130 15.16 -4.61 -46.67
C ALA A 130 14.32 -4.59 -47.95
N TYR A 131 14.68 -3.76 -48.92
CA TYR A 131 14.00 -3.67 -50.21
C TYR A 131 13.95 -5.00 -50.98
N VAL A 132 15.06 -5.77 -50.98
CA VAL A 132 15.09 -7.10 -51.62
C VAL A 132 14.21 -8.10 -50.88
N ALA A 133 14.17 -8.04 -49.54
CA ALA A 133 13.28 -8.88 -48.75
C ALA A 133 11.81 -8.53 -49.01
N GLU A 134 11.45 -7.25 -48.99
CA GLU A 134 10.08 -6.78 -49.23
C GLU A 134 9.56 -7.15 -50.63
N SER A 135 10.43 -7.10 -51.64
CA SER A 135 10.06 -7.46 -53.02
C SER A 135 10.05 -8.97 -53.30
N GLN A 136 10.92 -9.76 -52.67
CA GLN A 136 10.96 -11.22 -52.90
C GLN A 136 9.99 -12.01 -52.03
N LEU A 137 9.65 -11.53 -50.84
CA LEU A 137 8.79 -12.24 -49.91
C LEU A 137 7.39 -12.56 -50.48
N PRO A 138 6.66 -11.62 -51.11
CA PRO A 138 5.34 -11.90 -51.70
C PRO A 138 5.39 -12.69 -53.03
N SER A 139 6.58 -12.91 -53.59
CA SER A 139 6.70 -13.49 -54.92
C SER A 139 6.03 -14.87 -55.03
N GLY A 140 5.05 -15.00 -55.92
CA GLY A 140 4.31 -16.25 -56.20
C GLY A 140 3.17 -16.55 -55.23
N VAL A 141 2.82 -15.61 -54.33
CA VAL A 141 1.68 -15.75 -53.41
C VAL A 141 0.33 -15.69 -54.14
N ASP A 142 0.23 -14.88 -55.19
CA ASP A 142 -0.99 -14.67 -55.97
C ASP A 142 -1.46 -15.92 -56.73
N GLU A 143 -0.60 -16.93 -56.90
CA GLU A 143 -1.00 -18.20 -57.51
C GLU A 143 -1.91 -19.05 -56.60
N PHE A 144 -2.06 -18.65 -55.32
CA PHE A 144 -2.71 -19.44 -54.27
C PHE A 144 -3.83 -18.72 -53.54
N VAL A 145 -4.55 -17.79 -54.19
CA VAL A 145 -5.69 -17.07 -53.59
C VAL A 145 -6.78 -18.00 -53.04
N ASP A 146 -7.07 -19.09 -53.77
CA ASP A 146 -8.05 -20.10 -53.33
C ASP A 146 -7.52 -21.06 -52.23
N SER A 147 -6.21 -21.02 -51.94
CA SER A 147 -5.54 -21.90 -50.99
C SER A 147 -4.57 -21.12 -50.09
N PRO A 148 -5.06 -20.32 -49.12
CA PRO A 148 -4.21 -19.41 -48.32
C PRO A 148 -3.12 -20.12 -47.51
N LEU A 149 -3.35 -21.37 -47.09
CA LEU A 149 -2.33 -22.18 -46.41
C LEU A 149 -1.20 -22.61 -47.34
N ASP A 150 -1.46 -22.74 -48.65
CA ASP A 150 -0.41 -23.02 -49.64
C ASP A 150 0.34 -21.75 -50.01
N ALA A 151 -0.36 -20.61 -50.12
CA ALA A 151 0.26 -19.28 -50.21
C ALA A 151 1.28 -19.07 -49.08
N LEU A 152 0.89 -19.37 -47.83
CA LEU A 152 1.75 -19.25 -46.68
C LEU A 152 3.01 -20.15 -46.74
N LYS A 153 2.91 -21.34 -47.34
CA LYS A 153 4.09 -22.21 -47.56
C LYS A 153 5.07 -21.56 -48.53
N VAL A 154 4.57 -20.89 -49.58
CA VAL A 154 5.41 -20.14 -50.52
C VAL A 154 6.13 -19.00 -49.82
N VAL A 155 5.42 -18.22 -49.00
CA VAL A 155 6.01 -17.14 -48.17
C VAL A 155 7.14 -17.68 -47.29
N VAL A 156 6.91 -18.81 -46.62
CA VAL A 156 7.91 -19.47 -45.77
C VAL A 156 9.13 -19.94 -46.57
N VAL A 157 8.94 -20.48 -47.78
CA VAL A 157 10.04 -20.88 -48.66
C VAL A 157 10.85 -19.66 -49.12
N ASN A 158 10.19 -18.56 -49.46
CA ASN A 158 10.83 -17.30 -49.84
C ASN A 158 11.65 -16.73 -48.67
N TYR A 159 11.08 -16.72 -47.45
CA TYR A 159 11.79 -16.34 -46.24
C TYR A 159 13.04 -17.20 -46.03
N ASP A 160 12.92 -18.53 -46.10
CA ASP A 160 14.06 -19.44 -45.91
C ASP A 160 15.14 -19.22 -46.98
N SER A 161 14.77 -18.85 -48.20
CA SER A 161 15.69 -18.45 -49.27
C SER A 161 16.44 -17.16 -48.92
N LEU A 162 15.74 -16.14 -48.42
CA LEU A 162 16.31 -14.86 -48.00
C LEU A 162 17.25 -15.00 -46.80
N VAL A 163 16.93 -15.90 -45.87
CA VAL A 163 17.83 -16.26 -44.76
C VAL A 163 19.09 -16.95 -45.27
N ARG A 164 18.97 -17.90 -46.20
CA ARG A 164 20.13 -18.57 -46.83
C ARG A 164 21.01 -17.58 -47.60
N ALA A 165 20.40 -16.58 -48.24
CA ALA A 165 21.09 -15.49 -48.92
C ALA A 165 21.73 -14.48 -47.96
N LYS A 166 21.50 -14.61 -46.64
CA LYS A 166 21.93 -13.67 -45.59
C LYS A 166 21.38 -12.26 -45.76
N THR A 167 20.23 -12.14 -46.44
CA THR A 167 19.49 -10.89 -46.60
C THR A 167 18.72 -10.56 -45.31
N ILE A 168 18.20 -11.59 -44.64
CA ILE A 168 17.48 -11.52 -43.36
C ILE A 168 18.24 -12.39 -42.33
N PRO A 169 18.35 -11.98 -41.05
CA PRO A 169 18.94 -12.78 -39.99
C PRO A 169 18.11 -14.03 -39.70
N ASP A 170 18.80 -15.17 -39.62
CA ASP A 170 18.24 -16.41 -39.10
C ASP A 170 17.99 -16.29 -37.59
N GLY A 171 16.94 -16.96 -37.10
CA GLY A 171 16.71 -17.08 -35.67
C GLY A 171 15.25 -17.20 -35.29
N THR A 172 15.08 -17.44 -33.99
CA THR A 172 13.77 -17.52 -33.36
C THR A 172 13.19 -16.12 -33.19
N ARG A 173 11.88 -15.98 -33.39
CA ARG A 173 11.19 -14.76 -32.99
C ARG A 173 11.30 -14.65 -31.47
N THR A 174 11.90 -13.57 -30.99
CA THR A 174 11.86 -13.24 -29.58
C THR A 174 10.54 -12.55 -29.29
N ILE A 175 9.53 -13.34 -28.90
CA ILE A 175 8.34 -12.78 -28.27
C ILE A 175 8.77 -12.24 -26.91
N VAL A 176 9.19 -10.98 -26.88
CA VAL A 176 9.52 -10.31 -25.63
C VAL A 176 8.18 -10.07 -24.94
N ALA A 177 7.85 -10.91 -23.96
CA ALA A 177 6.68 -10.70 -23.12
C ALA A 177 6.68 -9.22 -22.68
N PRO A 178 5.57 -8.49 -22.88
CA PRO A 178 5.59 -7.04 -22.74
C PRO A 178 6.13 -6.68 -21.36
N LEU A 179 7.27 -5.98 -21.36
CA LEU A 179 7.88 -5.31 -20.21
C LEU A 179 6.84 -4.59 -19.31
N PRO A 180 5.74 -4.00 -19.88
CA PRO A 180 4.61 -3.48 -19.12
C PRO A 180 3.99 -4.44 -18.09
N ARG A 181 3.86 -5.74 -18.38
CA ARG A 181 3.23 -6.69 -17.45
C ARG A 181 4.04 -6.84 -16.17
N PHE A 182 5.37 -6.78 -16.28
CA PHE A 182 6.28 -6.78 -15.14
C PHE A 182 6.32 -5.42 -14.43
N LEU A 183 6.14 -4.32 -15.14
CA LEU A 183 6.02 -2.98 -14.54
C LEU A 183 4.72 -2.82 -13.74
N ILE A 184 3.59 -3.31 -14.23
CA ILE A 184 2.31 -3.30 -13.50
C ILE A 184 2.40 -4.17 -12.24
N ALA A 185 2.95 -5.39 -12.37
CA ALA A 185 3.16 -6.27 -11.23
C ALA A 185 4.14 -5.67 -10.20
N GLY A 186 5.23 -5.07 -10.67
CA GLY A 186 6.21 -4.38 -9.84
C GLY A 186 5.61 -3.16 -9.11
N GLY A 187 4.79 -2.36 -9.81
CA GLY A 187 4.08 -1.22 -9.25
C GLY A 187 3.06 -1.63 -8.18
N ALA A 188 2.30 -2.70 -8.42
CA ALA A 188 1.36 -3.25 -7.43
C ALA A 188 2.07 -3.73 -6.16
N LEU A 189 3.17 -4.47 -6.31
CA LEU A 189 3.98 -4.93 -5.18
C LEU A 189 4.60 -3.76 -4.40
N ALA A 190 5.16 -2.77 -5.10
CA ALA A 190 5.74 -1.59 -4.47
C ALA A 190 4.67 -0.78 -3.72
N GLY A 191 3.48 -0.61 -4.30
CA GLY A 191 2.34 0.06 -3.67
C GLY A 191 1.90 -0.62 -2.37
N VAL A 192 1.78 -1.95 -2.37
CA VAL A 192 1.44 -2.73 -1.18
C VAL A 192 2.52 -2.60 -0.11
N VAL A 193 3.80 -2.75 -0.47
CA VAL A 193 4.92 -2.67 0.48
C VAL A 193 5.04 -1.26 1.08
N LEU A 194 4.95 -0.22 0.26
CA LEU A 194 5.01 1.17 0.72
C LEU A 194 3.78 1.54 1.57
N GLY A 195 2.59 1.12 1.15
CA GLY A 195 1.35 1.33 1.90
C GLY A 195 1.37 0.63 3.26
N ALA A 196 1.78 -0.63 3.30
CA ALA A 196 1.95 -1.40 4.54
C ALA A 196 3.03 -0.78 5.44
N SER A 197 4.15 -0.35 4.88
CA SER A 197 5.25 0.30 5.62
C SER A 197 4.81 1.64 6.21
N ALA A 198 4.07 2.46 5.45
CA ALA A 198 3.54 3.73 5.93
C ALA A 198 2.52 3.52 7.06
N LEU A 199 1.58 2.58 6.89
CA LEU A 199 0.63 2.20 7.95
C LEU A 199 1.35 1.68 9.19
N TYR A 200 2.40 0.89 9.02
CA TYR A 200 3.22 0.40 10.13
C TYR A 200 3.92 1.54 10.88
N LEU A 201 4.53 2.49 10.18
CA LEU A 201 5.20 3.62 10.82
C LEU A 201 4.23 4.56 11.54
N VAL A 202 3.07 4.84 10.94
CA VAL A 202 2.02 5.66 11.54
C VAL A 202 1.41 4.98 12.77
N SER A 203 1.08 3.69 12.68
CA SER A 203 0.55 2.92 13.81
C SER A 203 1.57 2.77 14.93
N ARG A 204 2.85 2.58 14.61
CA ARG A 204 3.95 2.53 15.60
C ARG A 204 4.14 3.88 16.31
N GLY A 205 3.99 5.00 15.59
CA GLY A 205 4.02 6.34 16.17
C GLY A 205 2.82 6.61 17.09
N ALA A 206 1.62 6.25 16.64
CA ALA A 206 0.39 6.38 17.42
C ALA A 206 0.38 5.48 18.68
N GLY A 207 0.96 4.27 18.58
CA GLY A 207 1.12 3.33 19.68
C GLY A 207 2.00 3.88 20.82
N ARG A 208 3.10 4.57 20.48
CA ARG A 208 3.98 5.18 21.50
C ARG A 208 3.30 6.31 22.27
N LEU A 209 2.51 7.13 21.59
CA LEU A 209 1.78 8.25 22.22
C LEU A 209 0.62 7.77 23.10
N THR A 210 -0.05 6.69 22.70
CA THR A 210 -1.14 6.09 23.49
C THR A 210 -0.60 5.34 24.71
N ALA A 211 0.49 4.59 24.56
CA ALA A 211 1.18 3.93 25.69
C ALA A 211 1.65 4.95 26.74
N ALA A 212 2.29 6.05 26.34
CA ALA A 212 2.74 7.09 27.26
C ALA A 212 1.58 7.80 28.00
N ARG A 213 0.40 7.92 27.37
CA ARG A 213 -0.79 8.48 28.02
C ARG A 213 -1.44 7.51 28.99
N LEU A 214 -1.45 6.22 28.66
CA LEU A 214 -1.96 5.17 29.54
C LEU A 214 -1.12 5.02 30.80
N GLU A 215 0.21 5.04 30.65
CA GLU A 215 1.15 4.96 31.78
C GLU A 215 0.97 6.14 32.75
N ARG A 216 0.83 7.37 32.23
CA ARG A 216 0.54 8.55 33.06
C ARG A 216 -0.80 8.48 33.80
N ARG A 217 -1.83 7.91 33.16
CA ARG A 217 -3.15 7.72 33.81
C ARG A 217 -3.08 6.65 34.90
N ALA A 218 -2.41 5.54 34.62
CA ALA A 218 -2.23 4.46 35.59
C ALA A 218 -1.47 4.94 36.84
N HIS A 219 -0.43 5.76 36.67
CA HIS A 219 0.28 6.36 37.81
C HIS A 219 -0.58 7.34 38.62
N ALA A 220 -1.43 8.14 37.97
CA ALA A 220 -2.33 9.07 38.67
C ALA A 220 -3.46 8.34 39.43
N GLU A 221 -3.96 7.22 38.89
CA GLU A 221 -4.97 6.38 39.56
C GLU A 221 -4.41 5.66 40.80
N ASP A 222 -3.17 5.15 40.75
CA ASP A 222 -2.54 4.48 41.90
C ASP A 222 -2.32 5.45 43.07
N ALA A 223 -1.83 6.66 42.80
CA ALA A 223 -1.61 7.69 43.81
C ALA A 223 -2.91 8.12 44.50
N ARG A 224 -4.00 8.32 43.75
CA ARG A 224 -5.33 8.63 44.31
C ARG A 224 -5.89 7.49 45.15
N THR A 225 -5.69 6.24 44.70
CA THR A 225 -6.15 5.05 45.43
C THR A 225 -5.43 4.95 46.78
N ARG A 226 -4.12 5.21 46.82
CA ARG A 226 -3.33 5.26 48.06
C ARG A 226 -3.79 6.37 49.00
N LEU A 227 -4.01 7.58 48.49
CA LEU A 227 -4.52 8.70 49.29
C LEU A 227 -5.88 8.39 49.90
N GLY A 228 -6.80 7.83 49.12
CA GLY A 228 -8.12 7.39 49.61
C GLY A 228 -8.00 6.30 50.69
N ALA A 229 -7.10 5.33 50.50
CA ALA A 229 -6.85 4.28 51.49
C ALA A 229 -6.27 4.84 52.80
N ALA A 230 -5.27 5.74 52.72
CA ALA A 230 -4.70 6.41 53.89
C ALA A 230 -5.76 7.22 54.65
N ALA A 231 -6.58 8.00 53.94
CA ALA A 231 -7.65 8.79 54.53
C ALA A 231 -8.70 7.92 55.24
N ALA A 232 -9.07 6.77 54.64
CA ALA A 232 -9.99 5.81 55.23
C ALA A 232 -9.42 5.15 56.51
N VAL A 233 -8.12 4.83 56.52
CA VAL A 233 -7.45 4.28 57.72
C VAL A 233 -7.51 5.29 58.88
N VAL A 234 -7.26 6.57 58.62
CA VAL A 234 -7.33 7.62 59.65
C VAL A 234 -8.76 7.80 60.16
N ALA A 235 -9.76 7.83 59.27
CA ALA A 235 -11.17 7.88 59.67
C ALA A 235 -11.55 6.70 60.58
N GLY A 236 -11.14 5.48 60.21
CA GLY A 236 -11.35 4.28 61.02
C GLY A 236 -10.68 4.37 62.40
N ARG A 237 -9.45 4.91 62.47
CA ARG A 237 -8.75 5.14 63.74
C ARG A 237 -9.48 6.15 64.62
N LEU A 238 -9.93 7.29 64.07
CA LEU A 238 -10.70 8.30 64.81
C LEU A 238 -12.01 7.73 65.39
N LEU A 239 -12.75 6.94 64.60
CA LEU A 239 -13.95 6.24 65.05
C LEU A 239 -13.64 5.24 66.18
N SER A 240 -12.57 4.45 66.03
CA SER A 240 -12.15 3.50 67.07
C SER A 240 -11.75 4.21 68.37
N LEU A 241 -11.12 5.38 68.25
CA LEU A 241 -10.66 6.19 69.35
C LEU A 241 -11.83 6.83 70.11
N ASP A 242 -12.85 7.30 69.40
CA ASP A 242 -14.09 7.82 69.97
C ASP A 242 -14.84 6.72 70.76
N ALA A 243 -14.93 5.52 70.18
CA ALA A 243 -15.51 4.37 70.84
C ALA A 243 -14.72 3.93 72.09
N GLU A 244 -13.38 4.00 72.07
CA GLU A 244 -12.53 3.69 73.22
C GLU A 244 -12.64 4.76 74.32
N TYR A 245 -12.62 6.04 73.94
CA TYR A 245 -12.80 7.14 74.89
C TYR A 245 -14.16 7.09 75.57
N THR A 246 -15.25 6.91 74.82
CA THR A 246 -16.60 6.81 75.37
C THR A 246 -16.73 5.68 76.39
N ARG A 247 -16.08 4.54 76.14
CA ARG A 247 -16.04 3.40 77.09
C ARG A 247 -15.25 3.70 78.35
N ARG A 248 -14.09 4.38 78.24
CA ARG A 248 -13.20 4.66 79.39
C ARG A 248 -13.52 5.95 80.12
N LYS A 249 -14.32 6.83 79.53
CA LYS A 249 -14.71 8.14 80.09
C LYS A 249 -15.11 8.09 81.58
N PRO A 250 -15.88 7.09 82.08
CA PRO A 250 -16.23 7.02 83.50
C PRO A 250 -15.04 6.82 84.44
N GLN A 251 -13.97 6.18 83.96
CA GLN A 251 -12.80 5.76 84.75
C GLN A 251 -11.68 6.83 84.77
N LEU A 252 -11.71 7.77 83.81
CA LEU A 252 -10.70 8.83 83.70
C LEU A 252 -10.93 9.95 84.71
N SER A 253 -9.85 10.53 85.25
CA SER A 253 -9.93 11.75 86.07
C SER A 253 -10.39 12.96 85.25
N ALA A 254 -10.95 13.98 85.90
CA ALA A 254 -11.38 15.22 85.23
C ALA A 254 -10.26 15.87 84.40
N LYS A 255 -9.02 15.88 84.91
CA LYS A 255 -7.86 16.43 84.22
C LYS A 255 -7.48 15.65 82.96
N GLN A 256 -7.59 14.31 82.99
CA GLN A 256 -7.33 13.46 81.82
C GLN A 256 -8.40 13.66 80.74
N ARG A 257 -9.67 13.79 81.12
CA ARG A 257 -10.78 14.05 80.20
C ARG A 257 -10.60 15.37 79.46
N THR A 258 -10.36 16.46 80.18
CA THR A 258 -10.16 17.78 79.56
C THR A 258 -8.96 17.82 78.63
N LYS A 259 -7.87 17.12 78.99
CA LYS A 259 -6.69 17.02 78.11
C LYS A 259 -7.03 16.25 76.83
N PHE A 260 -7.67 15.08 76.96
CA PHE A 260 -8.07 14.27 75.82
C PHE A 260 -9.04 15.01 74.90
N ASP A 261 -10.07 15.67 75.45
CA ASP A 261 -11.05 16.44 74.66
C ASP A 261 -10.37 17.54 73.83
N LYS A 262 -9.37 18.21 74.41
CA LYS A 262 -8.58 19.24 73.71
C LYS A 262 -7.72 18.64 72.59
N ASP A 263 -6.99 17.57 72.89
CA ASP A 263 -6.08 16.92 71.94
C ASP A 263 -6.87 16.26 70.79
N TYR A 264 -8.00 15.61 71.10
CA TYR A 264 -8.91 15.03 70.12
C TYR A 264 -9.59 16.11 69.26
N GLY A 265 -10.10 17.19 69.86
CA GLY A 265 -10.70 18.29 69.12
C GLY A 265 -9.73 18.95 68.14
N THR A 266 -8.46 19.08 68.53
CA THR A 266 -7.39 19.58 67.64
C THR A 266 -7.13 18.62 66.49
N LEU A 267 -7.08 17.32 66.76
CA LEU A 267 -6.86 16.28 65.75
C LEU A 267 -8.02 16.18 64.75
N ALA A 268 -9.26 16.20 65.25
CA ALA A 268 -10.46 16.16 64.42
C ALA A 268 -10.59 17.41 63.54
N ALA A 269 -10.26 18.60 64.07
CA ALA A 269 -10.24 19.84 63.29
C ALA A 269 -9.20 19.78 62.16
N ARG A 270 -7.98 19.30 62.44
CA ARG A 270 -6.95 19.10 61.41
C ARG A 270 -7.36 18.09 60.35
N TYR A 271 -7.99 16.99 60.75
CA TYR A 271 -8.51 16.03 59.77
C TYR A 271 -9.62 16.63 58.91
N ALA A 272 -10.54 17.40 59.50
CA ALA A 272 -11.60 18.09 58.79
C ALA A 272 -11.08 19.19 57.83
N GLU A 273 -9.93 19.79 58.13
CA GLU A 273 -9.25 20.76 57.26
C GLU A 273 -8.59 20.09 56.04
N VAL A 274 -8.02 18.89 56.24
CA VAL A 274 -7.36 18.12 55.18
C VAL A 274 -8.37 17.40 54.26
N LEU A 275 -9.58 17.08 54.75
CA LEU A 275 -10.57 16.29 54.00
C LEU A 275 -11.04 16.94 52.67
N PRO A 276 -11.32 18.26 52.61
CA PRO A 276 -11.61 18.95 51.35
C PRO A 276 -10.43 18.91 50.38
N GLU A 277 -9.20 19.11 50.89
CA GLU A 277 -7.98 19.07 50.06
C GLU A 277 -7.78 17.68 49.43
N VAL A 278 -8.11 16.60 50.16
CA VAL A 278 -8.08 15.23 49.64
C VAL A 278 -9.10 15.01 48.53
N HIS A 279 -10.27 15.65 48.59
CA HIS A 279 -11.30 15.53 47.56
C HIS A 279 -10.97 16.35 46.30
N ASP A 280 -10.34 17.51 46.49
CA ASP A 280 -10.00 18.45 45.43
C ASP A 280 -8.60 18.21 44.82
N ALA A 281 -7.84 17.22 45.30
CA ALA A 281 -6.50 16.93 44.80
C ALA A 281 -6.48 16.35 43.37
N HIS A 282 -5.86 17.08 42.44
CA HIS A 282 -5.76 16.69 41.03
C HIS A 282 -4.34 16.43 40.53
N ASP A 283 -3.33 16.95 41.24
CA ASP A 283 -1.93 16.86 40.82
C ASP A 283 -1.14 15.88 41.69
N ASN A 284 -0.28 15.05 41.08
CA ASN A 284 0.47 14.00 41.78
C ASN A 284 1.36 14.53 42.91
N GLU A 285 1.99 15.69 42.74
CA GLU A 285 2.84 16.30 43.77
C GLU A 285 2.01 16.73 44.99
N SER A 286 0.82 17.29 44.77
CA SER A 286 -0.12 17.61 45.86
C SER A 286 -0.67 16.36 46.56
N ILE A 287 -0.85 15.25 45.83
CA ILE A 287 -1.36 13.98 46.36
C ILE A 287 -0.35 13.34 47.31
N GLU A 288 0.94 13.31 46.96
CA GLU A 288 1.99 12.74 47.84
C GLU A 288 2.19 13.55 49.13
N ASP A 289 2.15 14.88 49.03
CA ASP A 289 2.17 15.76 50.22
C ASP A 289 0.93 15.51 51.12
N LEU A 290 -0.24 15.32 50.51
CA LEU A 290 -1.47 14.98 51.25
C LEU A 290 -1.42 13.59 51.87
N ILE A 291 -0.83 12.59 51.20
CA ILE A 291 -0.61 11.26 51.78
C ILE A 291 0.23 11.40 53.05
N THR A 292 1.33 12.14 52.98
CA THR A 292 2.22 12.38 54.13
C THR A 292 1.47 13.04 55.29
N LYS A 293 0.71 14.12 55.02
CA LYS A 293 -0.11 14.80 56.03
C LYS A 293 -1.14 13.86 56.67
N VAL A 294 -1.79 13.01 55.89
CA VAL A 294 -2.78 12.04 56.38
C VAL A 294 -2.12 10.95 57.22
N GLU A 295 -0.95 10.44 56.82
CA GLU A 295 -0.19 9.46 57.60
C GLU A 295 0.27 10.04 58.95
N GLU A 296 0.74 11.28 58.98
CA GLU A 296 1.08 12.00 60.21
C GLU A 296 -0.12 12.11 61.16
N LEU A 297 -1.32 12.42 60.65
CA LEU A 297 -2.55 12.39 61.43
C LEU A 297 -2.85 10.98 61.97
N GLY A 298 -2.58 9.95 61.16
CA GLY A 298 -2.68 8.55 61.57
C GLY A 298 -1.73 8.18 62.72
N GLU A 299 -0.51 8.71 62.73
CA GLU A 299 0.44 8.54 63.83
C GLU A 299 -0.03 9.26 65.10
N LEU A 300 -0.56 10.48 64.96
CA LEU A 300 -1.12 11.24 66.08
C LEU A 300 -2.31 10.52 66.71
N CYS A 301 -3.19 9.91 65.89
CA CYS A 301 -4.25 9.02 66.39
C CYS A 301 -3.68 7.86 67.23
N GLY A 302 -2.58 7.24 66.77
CA GLY A 302 -1.92 6.15 67.49
C GLY A 302 -1.34 6.58 68.83
N LYS A 303 -0.66 7.74 68.87
CA LYS A 303 -0.11 8.34 70.09
C LYS A 303 -1.23 8.66 71.10
N LEU A 304 -2.34 9.21 70.63
CA LEU A 304 -3.50 9.54 71.46
C LEU A 304 -4.16 8.26 72.02
N SER A 305 -4.36 7.23 71.21
CA SER A 305 -4.87 5.93 71.68
C SER A 305 -3.98 5.31 72.76
N ASN A 306 -2.66 5.34 72.57
CA ASN A 306 -1.72 4.80 73.56
C ASN A 306 -1.75 5.57 74.89
N SER A 307 -1.91 6.90 74.84
CA SER A 307 -2.08 7.72 76.04
C SER A 307 -3.36 7.39 76.83
N LEU A 308 -4.41 6.97 76.12
CA LEU A 308 -5.67 6.54 76.70
C LEU A 308 -5.58 5.11 77.30
N LYS A 309 -4.68 4.28 76.75
CA LYS A 309 -4.40 2.93 77.28
C LYS A 309 -3.50 2.93 78.50
N ALA A 310 -2.59 3.90 78.59
CA ALA A 310 -1.67 4.08 79.73
C ALA A 310 -2.29 4.80 80.93
N ALA A 311 -3.50 5.35 80.75
CA ALA A 311 -4.31 6.00 81.78
C ALA A 311 -5.30 5.03 82.43
#